data_AF-A0A1C5NPW3-F1
#
_entry.id   AF-A0A1C5NPW3-F1
#
_cell.length_a   1.000
_cell.length_b   1.000
_cell.length_c   1.000
_cell.angle_alpha   90.00
_cell.angle_beta   90.00
_cell.angle_gamma   90.00
#
_symmetry.space_group_name_H-M   'P 1'
#
loop_
_entity.id
_entity.type
_entity.pdbx_description
1 polymer ?
#
loop_
_entity_poly.entity_id
_entity_poly.type
_entity_poly.pdbx_seq_one_letter_code
_entity_poly.pdbx_strand_id
1 'polypeptide(L)'
;MMRSLYSGVAGLKTHQTRMDVIGNNIANVNTTAYKSSSMTFSELMSQTTQKASGANATTGVGGTNAKQIGLGVKAGAINTAITTQGSAQSTGNPFDIMITGDNFFVVSNGSENFFTRDGSFYVDGAGNLAMTSTGYNVMGWGVDETTGNIKQDTVTALRIMSAANMTYPPEATTQANISGILDENDKDVTSANGKTVNLNFFDARGYSYTAKFTFKQSGEPNTNVYSMELTKLLDSTGAEIDISALDFGNRTQQKMETKVTLNTDAYKWDGTMLKTKDGTKDIADLTKIFNADGSLIDTSNNATAAKEQQEALDAIAAAYGYEGSTNEFLNLYITSPTDTTQQLTMQQLLGNMRSGTGDQLLPADGSAITMEGRYFEGTTVVFNKDTAKLESVGGSTTNLGINAAFSQLGGNFSDITIDLSECTNYDNKGTSTIGATSGDLDGPGTGCGRRLGDMIGVSIQKDGMIYASYDNGMTKLLGQIATAAFANASGLEKEGDNLYSATLNSGEFDGIGVDITAGGGYMSTGQLEMSNVDLSSEFTEMITTQRGFQANSRIITVSDTLLEELTNLKR
;
A
#
# COMPACT_ATOMS: atom_id res chain seq x y z
N MET A 1 -80.69 -10.63 2.36
CA MET A 1 -80.24 -9.36 1.76
C MET A 1 -79.25 -8.60 2.67
N MET A 2 -79.51 -8.36 3.96
CA MET A 2 -78.49 -7.71 4.81
C MET A 2 -77.14 -8.45 4.86
N ARG A 3 -77.13 -9.79 4.86
CA ARG A 3 -75.89 -10.59 4.85
C ARG A 3 -75.09 -10.48 3.54
N SER A 4 -75.76 -10.35 2.39
CA SER A 4 -75.09 -10.15 1.10
C SER A 4 -74.49 -8.75 1.00
N LEU A 5 -75.17 -7.73 1.56
CA LEU A 5 -74.64 -6.38 1.70
C LEU A 5 -73.38 -6.35 2.59
N TYR A 6 -73.40 -7.02 3.76
CA TYR A 6 -72.21 -7.09 4.63
C TYR A 6 -71.02 -7.77 3.95
N SER A 7 -71.24 -8.87 3.23
CA SER A 7 -70.19 -9.54 2.46
C SER A 7 -69.62 -8.65 1.35
N GLY A 8 -70.50 -7.94 0.62
CA GLY A 8 -70.09 -6.98 -0.43
C GLY A 8 -69.29 -5.79 0.12
N VAL A 9 -69.72 -5.20 1.24
CA VAL A 9 -69.01 -4.08 1.89
C VAL A 9 -67.66 -4.52 2.47
N ALA A 10 -67.61 -5.70 3.10
CA ALA A 10 -66.35 -6.27 3.59
C ALA A 10 -65.35 -6.53 2.44
N GLY A 11 -65.84 -7.04 1.30
CA GLY A 11 -65.07 -7.19 0.07
C GLY A 11 -64.56 -5.85 -0.47
N LEU A 12 -65.41 -4.82 -0.56
CA LEU A 12 -65.01 -3.48 -1.01
C LEU A 12 -63.88 -2.89 -0.17
N LYS A 13 -64.03 -2.93 1.16
CA LYS A 13 -63.01 -2.41 2.09
C LYS A 13 -61.68 -3.16 1.95
N THR A 14 -61.73 -4.48 1.80
CA THR A 14 -60.53 -5.32 1.67
C THR A 14 -59.84 -5.12 0.32
N HIS A 15 -60.59 -4.90 -0.77
CA HIS A 15 -60.01 -4.53 -2.05
C HIS A 15 -59.45 -3.12 -2.06
N GLN A 16 -60.05 -2.17 -1.33
CA GLN A 16 -59.51 -0.81 -1.18
C GLN A 16 -58.15 -0.85 -0.49
N THR A 17 -58.02 -1.56 0.64
CA THR A 17 -56.72 -1.69 1.31
C THR A 17 -55.68 -2.40 0.43
N ARG A 18 -56.10 -3.36 -0.40
CA ARG A 18 -55.18 -3.98 -1.37
C ARG A 18 -54.73 -2.99 -2.45
N MET A 19 -55.63 -2.13 -2.94
CA MET A 19 -55.24 -1.04 -3.87
C MET A 19 -54.25 -0.07 -3.22
N ASP A 20 -54.43 0.27 -1.96
CA ASP A 20 -53.53 1.19 -1.25
C ASP A 20 -52.12 0.58 -1.14
N VAL A 21 -52.01 -0.72 -0.85
CA VAL A 21 -50.72 -1.43 -0.82
C VAL A 21 -50.05 -1.45 -2.20
N ILE A 22 -50.78 -1.79 -3.26
CA ILE A 22 -50.24 -1.82 -4.64
C ILE A 22 -49.84 -0.39 -5.08
N GLY A 23 -50.66 0.61 -4.76
CA GLY A 23 -50.36 2.01 -5.05
C GLY A 23 -49.08 2.49 -4.35
N ASN A 24 -48.87 2.06 -3.10
CA ASN A 24 -47.66 2.34 -2.34
C ASN A 24 -46.41 1.68 -2.96
N ASN A 25 -46.52 0.42 -3.39
CA ASN A 25 -45.44 -0.28 -4.09
C ASN A 25 -45.06 0.44 -5.40
N ILE A 26 -46.04 0.81 -6.23
CA ILE A 26 -45.78 1.52 -7.49
C ILE A 26 -45.12 2.88 -7.25
N ALA A 27 -45.57 3.62 -6.22
CA ALA A 27 -45.00 4.93 -5.88
C ALA A 27 -43.52 4.83 -5.46
N ASN A 28 -43.13 3.74 -4.80
CA ASN A 28 -41.79 3.53 -4.26
C ASN A 28 -40.86 2.68 -5.15
N VAL A 29 -41.21 2.47 -6.42
CA VAL A 29 -40.40 1.65 -7.35
C VAL A 29 -38.97 2.19 -7.54
N ASN A 30 -38.78 3.50 -7.48
CA ASN A 30 -37.48 4.14 -7.65
C ASN A 30 -36.76 4.42 -6.32
N THR A 31 -37.41 4.09 -5.19
CA THR A 31 -36.81 4.28 -3.88
C THR A 31 -35.76 3.19 -3.65
N THR A 32 -34.55 3.59 -3.24
CA THR A 32 -33.46 2.65 -2.94
C THR A 32 -33.88 1.72 -1.81
N ALA A 33 -33.56 0.44 -1.96
CA ALA A 33 -33.81 -0.62 -0.99
C ALA A 33 -35.28 -0.77 -0.51
N TYR A 34 -36.27 -0.22 -1.23
CA TYR A 34 -37.67 -0.39 -0.87
C TYR A 34 -38.14 -1.84 -1.08
N LYS A 35 -38.75 -2.41 -0.04
CA LYS A 35 -39.29 -3.77 -0.05
C LYS A 35 -40.80 -3.75 -0.29
N SER A 36 -41.23 -4.46 -1.34
CA SER A 36 -42.62 -4.61 -1.73
C SER A 36 -43.44 -5.23 -0.59
N SER A 37 -44.67 -4.73 -0.45
CA SER A 37 -45.63 -5.22 0.51
C SER A 37 -46.76 -5.91 -0.23
N SER A 38 -47.23 -7.05 0.28
CA SER A 38 -48.33 -7.82 -0.32
C SER A 38 -49.42 -8.07 0.72
N MET A 39 -50.68 -8.03 0.29
CA MET A 39 -51.83 -8.22 1.17
C MET A 39 -52.50 -9.58 0.88
N THR A 40 -52.73 -10.36 1.95
CA THR A 40 -53.46 -11.63 1.87
C THR A 40 -54.91 -11.46 2.32
N PHE A 41 -55.82 -12.23 1.71
CA PHE A 41 -57.23 -12.29 2.12
C PHE A 41 -57.44 -13.40 3.15
N SER A 42 -58.32 -13.17 4.11
CA SER A 42 -58.77 -14.18 5.06
C SER A 42 -60.29 -14.17 5.12
N GLU A 43 -60.93 -15.35 5.13
CA GLU A 43 -62.38 -15.44 5.23
C GLU A 43 -62.86 -14.99 6.63
N LEU A 44 -64.04 -14.37 6.69
CA LEU A 44 -64.76 -14.17 7.94
C LEU A 44 -65.46 -15.48 8.33
N MET A 45 -65.57 -15.73 9.65
CA MET A 45 -66.13 -16.97 10.20
C MET A 45 -67.45 -17.36 9.54
N SER A 46 -67.59 -18.62 9.12
CA SER A 46 -68.81 -19.10 8.47
C SER A 46 -69.93 -19.29 9.49
N GLN A 47 -71.15 -18.92 9.13
CA GLN A 47 -72.33 -19.22 9.93
C GLN A 47 -72.86 -20.60 9.57
N THR A 48 -72.81 -21.53 10.53
CA THR A 48 -73.35 -22.89 10.36
C THR A 48 -74.85 -22.90 10.65
N THR A 49 -75.68 -23.09 9.63
CA THR A 49 -77.15 -23.18 9.74
C THR A 49 -77.61 -24.61 10.05
N GLN A 50 -76.85 -25.61 9.61
CA GLN A 50 -77.08 -27.02 9.93
C GLN A 50 -75.72 -27.70 10.11
N LYS A 51 -75.51 -28.35 11.26
CA LYS A 51 -74.33 -29.17 11.49
C LYS A 51 -74.43 -30.45 10.65
N ALA A 52 -73.30 -30.93 10.13
CA ALA A 52 -73.28 -32.21 9.43
C ALA A 52 -73.71 -33.33 10.38
N SER A 53 -74.53 -34.27 9.90
CA SER A 53 -74.94 -35.46 10.65
C SER A 53 -74.46 -36.73 9.93
N GLY A 54 -73.96 -37.70 10.70
CA GLY A 54 -73.66 -39.04 10.17
C GLY A 54 -74.93 -39.80 9.80
N ALA A 55 -74.80 -40.84 8.97
CA ALA A 55 -75.90 -41.74 8.66
C ALA A 55 -76.29 -42.54 9.92
N ASN A 56 -77.59 -42.63 10.22
CA ASN A 56 -78.08 -43.34 11.41
C ASN A 56 -78.67 -44.70 11.01
N ALA A 57 -78.00 -45.78 11.40
CA ALA A 57 -78.37 -47.15 11.05
C ALA A 57 -79.70 -47.63 11.68
N THR A 58 -80.18 -46.99 12.75
CA THR A 58 -81.39 -47.41 13.48
C THR A 58 -82.67 -46.82 12.89
N THR A 59 -82.60 -45.68 12.18
CA THR A 59 -83.76 -44.99 11.60
C THR A 59 -83.78 -44.99 10.06
N GLY A 60 -82.76 -45.56 9.41
CA GLY A 60 -82.69 -45.73 7.95
C GLY A 60 -82.49 -44.45 7.14
N VAL A 61 -82.11 -43.33 7.77
CA VAL A 61 -81.88 -42.04 7.10
C VAL A 61 -80.39 -41.78 6.87
N GLY A 62 -80.05 -41.27 5.68
CA GLY A 62 -78.69 -40.91 5.29
C GLY A 62 -78.14 -39.68 6.02
N GLY A 63 -76.81 -39.53 6.00
CA GLY A 63 -76.14 -38.35 6.56
C GLY A 63 -76.47 -37.07 5.79
N THR A 64 -76.42 -35.93 6.48
CA THR A 64 -76.66 -34.61 5.86
C THR A 64 -75.40 -33.76 5.90
N ASN A 65 -75.09 -33.07 4.81
CA ASN A 65 -73.95 -32.17 4.72
C ASN A 65 -74.16 -30.93 5.60
N ALA A 66 -73.07 -30.38 6.13
CA ALA A 66 -73.11 -29.10 6.82
C ALA A 66 -73.54 -27.99 5.85
N LYS A 67 -74.49 -27.16 6.27
CA LYS A 67 -74.88 -25.95 5.54
C LYS A 67 -74.22 -24.75 6.21
N GLN A 68 -73.17 -24.25 5.58
CA GLN A 68 -72.42 -23.09 6.03
C GLN A 68 -72.53 -21.96 5.02
N ILE A 69 -72.66 -20.74 5.52
CA ILE A 69 -72.71 -19.52 4.69
C ILE A 69 -71.58 -18.61 5.17
N GLY A 70 -70.69 -18.24 4.26
CA GLY A 70 -69.60 -17.30 4.54
C GLY A 70 -70.11 -15.88 4.79
N LEU A 71 -69.45 -15.16 5.69
CA LEU A 71 -69.80 -13.77 6.05
C LEU A 71 -68.96 -12.72 5.30
N GLY A 72 -68.20 -13.15 4.28
CA GLY A 72 -67.33 -12.30 3.47
C GLY A 72 -65.85 -12.52 3.80
N VAL A 73 -65.04 -11.48 3.56
CA VAL A 73 -63.58 -11.52 3.72
C VAL A 73 -63.09 -10.37 4.60
N LYS A 74 -61.91 -10.53 5.18
CA LYS A 74 -61.14 -9.49 5.88
C LYS A 74 -59.71 -9.43 5.34
N ALA A 75 -59.03 -8.35 5.65
CA ALA A 75 -57.58 -8.27 5.54
C ALA A 75 -56.94 -9.34 6.44
N GLY A 76 -56.13 -10.23 5.86
CA GLY A 76 -55.38 -11.26 6.57
C GLY A 76 -54.14 -10.68 7.23
N ALA A 77 -53.10 -10.47 6.43
CA ALA A 77 -51.87 -9.79 6.82
C ALA A 77 -51.31 -9.00 5.63
N ILE A 78 -50.57 -7.93 5.92
CA ILE A 78 -49.70 -7.24 4.96
C ILE A 78 -48.28 -7.72 5.25
N ASN A 79 -47.71 -8.51 4.34
CA ASN A 79 -46.36 -9.05 4.50
C ASN A 79 -45.39 -8.27 3.60
N THR A 80 -44.27 -7.85 4.17
CA THR A 80 -43.20 -7.18 3.44
C THR A 80 -42.20 -8.24 2.95
N ALA A 81 -41.85 -8.23 1.66
CA ALA A 81 -40.88 -9.15 1.07
C ALA A 81 -39.44 -8.69 1.36
N ILE A 82 -39.03 -8.73 2.64
CA ILE A 82 -37.78 -8.11 3.10
C ILE A 82 -36.53 -8.90 2.68
N THR A 83 -36.64 -10.23 2.63
CA THR A 83 -35.54 -11.13 2.24
C THR A 83 -35.28 -11.15 0.74
N THR A 84 -36.27 -10.75 -0.08
CA THR A 84 -36.09 -10.69 -1.53
C THR A 84 -35.25 -9.46 -1.89
N GLN A 85 -34.11 -9.69 -2.54
CA GLN A 85 -33.22 -8.63 -3.01
C GLN A 85 -33.77 -7.97 -4.28
N GLY A 86 -33.60 -6.65 -4.38
CA GLY A 86 -33.87 -5.87 -5.58
C GLY A 86 -32.70 -5.92 -6.58
N SER A 87 -32.85 -5.22 -7.69
CA SER A 87 -31.78 -5.12 -8.69
C SER A 87 -30.65 -4.21 -8.21
N ALA A 88 -29.41 -4.52 -8.59
CA ALA A 88 -28.28 -3.65 -8.32
C ALA A 88 -28.26 -2.48 -9.32
N GLN A 89 -28.09 -1.25 -8.84
CA GLN A 89 -27.80 -0.09 -9.68
C GLN A 89 -26.39 0.41 -9.41
N SER A 90 -25.59 0.53 -10.46
CA SER A 90 -24.25 1.11 -10.38
C SER A 90 -24.29 2.63 -10.25
N THR A 91 -23.65 3.17 -9.22
CA THR A 91 -23.55 4.62 -8.98
C THR A 91 -22.15 5.17 -9.16
N GLY A 92 -21.12 4.32 -9.00
CA GLY A 92 -19.72 4.72 -9.11
C GLY A 92 -19.17 5.46 -7.89
N ASN A 93 -19.98 5.71 -6.87
CA ASN A 93 -19.54 6.29 -5.59
C ASN A 93 -19.08 5.16 -4.63
N PRO A 94 -17.84 5.15 -4.13
CA PRO A 94 -17.36 4.08 -3.25
C PRO A 94 -18.13 3.94 -1.93
N PHE A 95 -18.82 4.99 -1.49
CA PHE A 95 -19.63 4.98 -0.26
C PHE A 95 -21.06 4.45 -0.47
N ASP A 96 -21.46 4.21 -1.71
CA ASP A 96 -22.72 3.52 -2.00
C ASP A 96 -22.48 2.01 -1.94
N ILE A 97 -23.17 1.33 -1.02
CA ILE A 97 -22.92 -0.08 -0.74
C ILE A 97 -24.20 -0.89 -0.87
N MET A 98 -24.15 -1.97 -1.64
CA MET A 98 -25.23 -2.96 -1.71
C MET A 98 -24.83 -4.20 -0.92
N ILE A 99 -25.71 -4.66 -0.02
CA ILE A 99 -25.58 -5.98 0.60
C ILE A 99 -26.22 -7.03 -0.31
N THR A 100 -25.49 -8.11 -0.57
CA THR A 100 -26.02 -9.35 -1.12
C THR A 100 -26.14 -10.38 0.00
N GLY A 101 -27.34 -10.91 0.22
CA GLY A 101 -27.67 -11.85 1.29
C GLY A 101 -28.91 -11.42 2.08
N ASP A 102 -29.07 -11.91 3.30
CA ASP A 102 -30.23 -11.62 4.18
C ASP A 102 -29.92 -10.59 5.28
N ASN A 103 -28.70 -10.06 5.33
CA ASN A 103 -28.26 -9.15 6.37
C ASN A 103 -28.67 -7.69 6.13
N PHE A 104 -28.70 -6.90 7.21
CA PHE A 104 -29.03 -5.48 7.22
C PHE A 104 -27.85 -4.66 7.73
N PHE A 105 -27.73 -3.43 7.26
CA PHE A 105 -26.87 -2.43 7.88
C PHE A 105 -27.45 -2.02 9.24
N VAL A 106 -26.59 -1.84 10.22
CA VAL A 106 -26.95 -1.31 11.53
C VAL A 106 -26.64 0.18 11.54
N VAL A 107 -27.64 1.00 11.84
CA VAL A 107 -27.51 2.46 11.92
C VAL A 107 -28.05 2.95 13.25
N SER A 108 -27.48 4.02 13.79
CA SER A 108 -27.91 4.57 15.08
C SER A 108 -28.25 6.04 14.99
N ASN A 109 -29.35 6.43 15.65
CA ASN A 109 -29.69 7.84 15.88
C ASN A 109 -28.97 8.42 17.12
N GLY A 110 -28.08 7.65 17.76
CA GLY A 110 -27.35 8.01 18.97
C GLY A 110 -28.01 7.54 20.27
N SER A 111 -29.25 7.04 20.24
CA SER A 111 -29.94 6.43 21.38
C SER A 111 -30.38 4.99 21.10
N GLU A 112 -30.89 4.74 19.90
CA GLU A 112 -31.40 3.43 19.48
C GLU A 112 -30.76 3.01 18.16
N ASN A 113 -30.74 1.70 17.94
CA ASN A 113 -30.24 1.09 16.71
C ASN A 113 -31.41 0.71 15.81
N PHE A 114 -31.31 1.12 14.55
CA PHE A 114 -32.22 0.76 13.46
C PHE A 114 -31.49 -0.08 12.42
N PHE A 115 -32.26 -0.77 11.60
CA PHE A 115 -31.77 -1.66 10.57
C PHE A 115 -32.24 -1.17 9.21
N THR A 116 -31.36 -1.21 8.22
CA THR A 116 -31.71 -0.79 6.86
C THR A 116 -30.99 -1.65 5.83
N ARG A 117 -31.53 -1.66 4.62
CA ARG A 117 -30.84 -2.20 3.44
C ARG A 117 -30.39 -1.09 2.49
N ASP A 118 -30.77 0.15 2.78
CA ASP A 118 -30.30 1.30 2.02
C ASP A 118 -28.85 1.58 2.41
N GLY A 119 -27.94 1.47 1.44
CA GLY A 119 -26.52 1.74 1.63
C GLY A 119 -26.07 3.03 0.99
N SER A 120 -26.95 4.03 0.95
CA SER A 120 -26.63 5.39 0.48
C SER A 120 -25.85 6.17 1.54
N PHE A 121 -24.56 5.88 1.70
CA PHE A 121 -23.74 6.50 2.74
C PHE A 121 -22.90 7.67 2.25
N TYR A 122 -22.58 8.56 3.17
CA TYR A 122 -21.61 9.63 2.98
C TYR A 122 -20.78 9.81 4.26
N VAL A 123 -19.67 10.53 4.16
CA VAL A 123 -18.86 10.87 5.34
C VAL A 123 -19.18 12.30 5.78
N ASP A 124 -19.59 12.44 7.05
CA ASP A 124 -19.93 13.72 7.63
C ASP A 124 -18.69 14.58 7.96
N GLY A 125 -18.89 15.84 8.36
CA GLY A 125 -17.79 16.75 8.72
C GLY A 125 -17.02 16.34 9.98
N ALA A 126 -17.53 15.41 10.79
CA ALA A 126 -16.84 14.81 11.93
C ALA A 126 -16.08 13.52 11.55
N GLY A 127 -16.18 13.09 10.29
CA GLY A 127 -15.54 11.91 9.74
C GLY A 127 -16.27 10.60 10.01
N ASN A 128 -17.52 10.63 10.47
CA ASN A 128 -18.36 9.44 10.63
C ASN A 128 -19.00 9.03 9.31
N LEU A 129 -19.17 7.73 9.10
CA LEU A 129 -20.01 7.22 8.02
C LEU A 129 -21.49 7.37 8.42
N ALA A 130 -22.27 8.11 7.65
CA ALA A 130 -23.67 8.38 7.93
C ALA A 130 -24.56 8.15 6.71
N MET A 131 -25.84 7.89 6.93
CA MET A 131 -26.84 7.76 5.86
C MET A 131 -27.16 9.12 5.24
N THR A 132 -27.25 9.17 3.92
CA THR A 132 -27.57 10.41 3.16
C THR A 132 -29.00 10.88 3.42
N SER A 133 -29.93 9.96 3.69
CA SER A 133 -31.35 10.26 3.91
C SER A 133 -31.63 10.85 5.30
N THR A 134 -31.13 10.21 6.36
CA THR A 134 -31.49 10.51 7.75
C THR A 134 -30.35 11.10 8.58
N GLY A 135 -29.10 10.99 8.09
CA GLY A 135 -27.90 11.40 8.84
C GLY A 135 -27.53 10.46 9.99
N TYR A 136 -28.14 9.26 10.08
CA TYR A 136 -27.82 8.30 11.12
C TYR A 136 -26.46 7.65 10.89
N ASN A 137 -25.72 7.44 11.97
CA ASN A 137 -24.37 6.89 11.90
C ASN A 137 -24.42 5.39 11.61
N VAL A 138 -23.57 4.94 10.71
CA VAL A 138 -23.37 3.53 10.41
C VAL A 138 -22.52 2.92 11.52
N MET A 139 -23.01 1.81 12.05
CA MET A 139 -22.41 1.11 13.17
C MET A 139 -21.52 -0.02 12.67
N GLY A 140 -20.42 -0.26 13.37
CA GLY A 140 -19.46 -1.28 13.02
C GLY A 140 -18.48 -1.56 14.13
N TRP A 141 -17.45 -2.32 13.78
CA TRP A 141 -16.38 -2.68 14.69
C TRP A 141 -15.16 -1.81 14.44
N GLY A 142 -14.65 -1.21 15.52
CA GLY A 142 -13.39 -0.50 15.52
C GLY A 142 -12.19 -1.45 15.43
N VAL A 143 -11.05 -0.88 15.07
CA VAL A 143 -9.76 -1.58 15.11
C VAL A 143 -9.17 -1.47 16.50
N ASP A 144 -8.62 -2.55 17.03
CA ASP A 144 -7.86 -2.51 18.28
C ASP A 144 -6.47 -1.90 18.01
N GLU A 145 -6.15 -0.80 18.70
CA GLU A 145 -4.89 -0.05 18.55
C GLU A 145 -3.64 -0.90 18.80
N THR A 146 -3.75 -2.03 19.53
CA THR A 146 -2.60 -2.86 19.90
C THR A 146 -2.30 -3.97 18.89
N THR A 147 -3.33 -4.46 18.18
CA THR A 147 -3.19 -5.63 17.29
C THR A 147 -3.46 -5.33 15.82
N GLY A 148 -4.02 -4.15 15.50
CA GLY A 148 -4.37 -3.77 14.14
C GLY A 148 -5.52 -4.61 13.55
N ASN A 149 -6.14 -5.50 14.33
CA ASN A 149 -7.25 -6.35 13.94
C ASN A 149 -8.58 -5.75 14.40
N ILE A 150 -9.66 -6.17 13.73
CA ILE A 150 -11.03 -5.78 14.08
C ILE A 150 -11.44 -6.44 15.40
N LYS A 151 -12.00 -5.65 16.30
CA LYS A 151 -12.54 -6.13 17.57
C LYS A 151 -14.05 -6.31 17.44
N GLN A 152 -14.48 -7.56 17.24
CA GLN A 152 -15.89 -7.94 17.14
C GLN A 152 -16.58 -7.89 18.52
N ASP A 153 -16.80 -6.68 19.02
CA ASP A 153 -17.52 -6.39 20.26
C ASP A 153 -18.79 -5.58 19.92
N THR A 154 -19.33 -4.86 20.89
CA THR A 154 -20.47 -3.95 20.73
C THR A 154 -20.24 -2.99 19.56
N VAL A 155 -21.22 -2.87 18.68
CA VAL A 155 -21.14 -1.99 17.51
C VAL A 155 -21.01 -0.53 17.97
N THR A 156 -20.11 0.21 17.32
CA THR A 156 -19.87 1.63 17.57
C THR A 156 -19.90 2.40 16.25
N ALA A 157 -20.14 3.71 16.31
CA ALA A 157 -20.15 4.54 15.12
C ALA A 157 -18.75 4.56 14.46
N LEU A 158 -18.68 4.23 13.17
CA LEU A 158 -17.41 4.15 12.44
C LEU A 158 -16.88 5.54 12.09
N ARG A 159 -15.77 5.92 12.72
CA ARG A 159 -15.04 7.17 12.46
C ARG A 159 -13.93 6.97 11.44
N ILE A 160 -14.29 7.04 10.16
CA ILE A 160 -13.39 6.78 9.04
C ILE A 160 -12.39 7.93 8.88
N MET A 161 -12.86 9.18 8.83
CA MET A 161 -12.02 10.36 8.58
C MET A 161 -11.74 11.17 9.85
N SER A 162 -11.21 10.54 10.88
CA SER A 162 -10.72 11.26 12.06
C SER A 162 -9.37 11.94 11.78
N ALA A 163 -9.04 13.02 12.49
CA ALA A 163 -7.74 13.69 12.35
C ALA A 163 -6.54 12.73 12.54
N ALA A 164 -6.70 11.67 13.33
CA ALA A 164 -5.68 10.62 13.54
C ALA A 164 -5.56 9.63 12.37
N ASN A 165 -6.58 9.55 11.51
CA ASN A 165 -6.59 8.69 10.33
C ASN A 165 -6.33 9.47 9.03
N MET A 166 -6.35 10.80 9.05
CA MET A 166 -6.01 11.62 7.87
C MET A 166 -4.53 11.55 7.52
N THR A 167 -3.67 11.27 8.50
CA THR A 167 -2.23 11.14 8.31
C THR A 167 -1.73 9.77 8.73
N TYR A 168 -0.85 9.17 7.95
CA TYR A 168 -0.08 8.00 8.32
C TYR A 168 1.26 8.44 8.91
N PRO A 169 1.64 7.96 10.12
CA PRO A 169 2.86 8.42 10.78
C PRO A 169 4.11 8.08 9.96
N PRO A 170 5.14 8.94 9.99
CA PRO A 170 6.41 8.63 9.34
C PRO A 170 7.12 7.48 10.07
N GLU A 171 7.96 6.75 9.33
CA GLU A 171 8.78 5.67 9.86
C GLU A 171 10.22 5.90 9.41
N ALA A 172 11.19 5.71 10.29
CA ALA A 172 12.60 5.79 9.91
C ALA A 172 13.00 4.55 9.08
N THR A 173 13.95 4.71 8.16
CA THR A 173 14.54 3.57 7.46
C THR A 173 15.41 2.79 8.44
N THR A 174 15.22 1.47 8.49
CA THR A 174 16.01 0.56 9.34
C THR A 174 16.82 -0.44 8.52
N GLN A 175 16.42 -0.71 7.28
CA GLN A 175 17.06 -1.66 6.39
C GLN A 175 17.22 -1.06 4.99
N ALA A 176 18.28 -1.45 4.30
CA ALA A 176 18.54 -1.14 2.90
C ALA A 176 19.22 -2.34 2.23
N ASN A 177 19.07 -2.47 0.92
CA ASN A 177 19.74 -3.47 0.10
C ASN A 177 20.56 -2.76 -0.98
N ILE A 178 21.81 -3.18 -1.15
CA ILE A 178 22.63 -2.86 -2.31
C ILE A 178 22.73 -4.12 -3.17
N SER A 179 22.26 -4.01 -4.41
CA SER A 179 22.24 -5.12 -5.34
C SER A 179 22.69 -4.69 -6.73
N GLY A 180 22.99 -5.68 -7.57
CA GLY A 180 23.42 -5.48 -8.95
C GLY A 180 24.82 -6.02 -9.21
N ILE A 181 25.36 -5.65 -10.36
CA ILE A 181 26.63 -6.15 -10.85
C ILE A 181 27.70 -5.08 -10.66
N LEU A 182 28.77 -5.44 -9.95
CA LEU A 182 30.01 -4.67 -9.88
C LEU A 182 31.02 -5.35 -10.81
N ASP A 183 31.27 -4.75 -11.97
CA ASP A 183 32.13 -5.33 -13.00
C ASP A 183 33.60 -5.01 -12.71
N GLU A 184 34.47 -6.02 -12.78
CA GLU A 184 35.92 -5.88 -12.59
C GLU A 184 36.59 -4.93 -13.60
N ASN A 185 36.07 -4.85 -14.82
CA ASN A 185 36.63 -4.06 -15.92
C ASN A 185 36.03 -2.64 -16.02
N ASP A 186 35.15 -2.24 -15.10
CA ASP A 186 34.57 -0.90 -15.09
C ASP A 186 35.64 0.14 -14.70
N LYS A 187 35.87 1.11 -15.59
CA LYS A 187 36.82 2.21 -15.37
C LYS A 187 36.44 3.07 -14.17
N ASP A 188 35.14 3.21 -13.88
CA ASP A 188 34.71 3.99 -12.71
C ASP A 188 35.13 3.30 -11.40
N VAL A 189 35.07 1.97 -11.34
CA VAL A 189 35.38 1.17 -10.14
C VAL A 189 36.90 1.03 -9.93
N THR A 190 37.65 0.93 -11.03
CA THR A 190 39.12 0.83 -11.03
C THR A 190 39.81 2.19 -10.90
N SER A 191 39.11 3.30 -11.19
CA SER A 191 39.62 4.66 -11.00
C SER A 191 39.74 5.06 -9.52
N ALA A 192 40.58 6.05 -9.24
CA ALA A 192 40.71 6.66 -7.92
C ALA A 192 39.39 7.24 -7.36
N ASN A 193 38.47 7.63 -8.25
CA ASN A 193 37.20 8.27 -7.89
C ASN A 193 36.14 7.26 -7.44
N GLY A 194 36.25 5.99 -7.85
CA GLY A 194 35.32 4.91 -7.50
C GLY A 194 33.91 5.06 -8.08
N LYS A 195 33.11 3.99 -7.99
CA LYS A 195 31.71 3.99 -8.40
C LYS A 195 30.81 4.43 -7.26
N THR A 196 30.06 5.51 -7.45
CA THR A 196 29.15 6.04 -6.42
C THR A 196 27.74 5.47 -6.58
N VAL A 197 27.17 5.01 -5.46
CA VAL A 197 25.82 4.48 -5.30
C VAL A 197 25.07 5.38 -4.33
N ASN A 198 23.89 5.83 -4.71
CA ASN A 198 23.05 6.70 -3.89
C ASN A 198 21.96 5.86 -3.21
N LEU A 199 21.92 5.89 -1.88
CA LEU A 199 20.82 5.34 -1.08
C LEU A 199 19.94 6.51 -0.59
N ASN A 200 18.67 6.49 -0.96
CA ASN A 200 17.69 7.39 -0.39
C ASN A 200 17.04 6.74 0.83
N PHE A 201 16.97 7.44 1.95
CA PHE A 201 16.38 6.94 3.19
C PHE A 201 15.64 8.05 3.95
N PHE A 202 14.84 7.68 4.95
CA PHE A 202 14.03 8.59 5.75
C PHE A 202 14.45 8.59 7.22
N ASP A 203 14.38 9.77 7.86
CA ASP A 203 14.50 9.89 9.32
C ASP A 203 13.18 9.57 10.06
N ALA A 204 13.21 9.56 11.39
CA ALA A 204 12.01 9.30 12.20
C ALA A 204 10.91 10.38 12.09
N ARG A 205 11.17 11.50 11.40
CA ARG A 205 10.19 12.55 11.12
C ARG A 205 9.71 12.54 9.67
N GLY A 206 10.24 11.63 8.84
CA GLY A 206 9.86 11.45 7.45
C GLY A 206 10.57 12.38 6.47
N TYR A 207 11.68 13.03 6.85
CA TYR A 207 12.52 13.78 5.91
C TYR A 207 13.41 12.82 5.13
N SER A 208 13.57 13.07 3.83
CA SER A 208 14.42 12.27 2.94
C SER A 208 15.87 12.73 2.98
N TYR A 209 16.79 11.79 3.04
CA TYR A 209 18.24 12.00 2.96
C TYR A 209 18.84 11.09 1.88
N THR A 210 19.97 11.49 1.32
CA THR A 210 20.71 10.69 0.34
C THR A 210 22.11 10.39 0.86
N ALA A 211 22.38 9.13 1.18
CA ALA A 211 23.73 8.64 1.46
C ALA A 211 24.42 8.23 0.16
N LYS A 212 25.65 8.71 -0.04
CA LYS A 212 26.52 8.36 -1.16
C LYS A 212 27.57 7.37 -0.70
N PHE A 213 27.48 6.15 -1.20
CA PHE A 213 28.48 5.12 -0.99
C PHE A 213 29.37 5.01 -2.21
N THR A 214 30.67 4.89 -2.04
CA THR A 214 31.61 4.74 -3.15
C THR A 214 32.32 3.40 -3.04
N PHE A 215 32.29 2.63 -4.13
CA PHE A 215 33.00 1.37 -4.29
C PHE A 215 34.30 1.62 -5.05
N LYS A 216 35.43 1.20 -4.46
CA LYS A 216 36.77 1.30 -5.04
C LYS A 216 37.42 -0.08 -5.04
N GLN A 217 38.11 -0.45 -6.12
CA GLN A 217 38.92 -1.66 -6.12
C GLN A 217 40.10 -1.49 -5.15
N SER A 218 40.26 -2.40 -4.19
CA SER A 218 41.25 -2.27 -3.11
C SER A 218 42.27 -3.42 -3.02
N GLY A 219 42.06 -4.49 -3.77
CA GLY A 219 43.04 -5.57 -3.95
C GLY A 219 43.79 -5.48 -5.28
N GLU A 220 44.76 -6.39 -5.48
CA GLU A 220 45.45 -6.56 -6.76
C GLU A 220 44.44 -6.76 -7.91
N PRO A 221 44.77 -6.34 -9.15
CA PRO A 221 43.99 -6.69 -10.33
C PRO A 221 43.73 -8.21 -10.35
N ASN A 222 42.49 -8.68 -10.53
CA ASN A 222 42.04 -10.08 -10.48
C ASN A 222 41.79 -10.72 -9.11
N THR A 223 41.73 -9.93 -8.03
CA THR A 223 41.40 -10.44 -6.67
C THR A 223 39.95 -10.23 -6.25
N ASN A 224 39.13 -9.49 -7.02
CA ASN A 224 37.72 -9.19 -6.71
C ASN A 224 37.47 -8.66 -5.28
N VAL A 225 38.42 -7.90 -4.76
CA VAL A 225 38.33 -7.22 -3.45
C VAL A 225 38.04 -5.73 -3.67
N TYR A 226 37.00 -5.25 -3.01
CA TYR A 226 36.53 -3.87 -3.10
C TYR A 226 36.42 -3.25 -1.71
N SER A 227 36.64 -1.94 -1.64
CA SER A 227 36.37 -1.13 -0.46
C SER A 227 35.09 -0.33 -0.68
N MET A 228 34.17 -0.42 0.27
CA MET A 228 32.97 0.40 0.33
C MET A 228 33.12 1.47 1.42
N GLU A 229 32.98 2.74 1.04
CA GLU A 229 33.05 3.88 1.95
C GLU A 229 31.81 4.77 1.81
N LEU A 230 31.34 5.33 2.93
CA LEU A 230 30.36 6.42 2.91
C LEU A 230 31.10 7.73 2.63
N THR A 231 30.87 8.33 1.47
CA THR A 231 31.60 9.54 1.05
C THR A 231 30.88 10.82 1.41
N LYS A 232 29.55 10.84 1.27
CA LYS A 232 28.73 12.03 1.57
C LYS A 232 27.36 11.64 2.09
N LEU A 233 26.81 12.49 2.95
CA LEU A 233 25.41 12.44 3.34
C LEU A 233 24.76 13.79 2.98
N LEU A 234 23.66 13.75 2.24
CA LEU A 234 22.93 14.93 1.79
C LEU A 234 21.55 14.98 2.44
N ASP A 235 21.12 16.17 2.84
CA ASP A 235 19.74 16.42 3.28
C ASP A 235 18.76 16.61 2.12
N SER A 236 17.48 16.79 2.45
CA SER A 236 16.40 17.02 1.47
C SER A 236 16.59 18.27 0.59
N THR A 237 17.46 19.20 0.97
CA THR A 237 17.79 20.42 0.21
C THR A 237 19.09 20.29 -0.58
N GLY A 238 19.81 19.17 -0.42
CA GLY A 238 21.11 18.92 -1.03
C GLY A 238 22.29 19.49 -0.25
N ALA A 239 22.10 19.94 0.99
CA ALA A 239 23.19 20.36 1.85
C ALA A 239 23.94 19.15 2.42
N GLU A 240 25.26 19.26 2.51
CA GLU A 240 26.12 18.20 3.05
C GLU A 240 26.07 18.18 4.58
N ILE A 241 25.79 17.01 5.15
CA ILE A 241 25.86 16.75 6.59
C ILE A 241 27.28 16.23 6.90
N ASP A 242 27.86 16.73 7.99
CA ASP A 242 29.17 16.26 8.45
C ASP A 242 29.08 14.80 8.92
N ILE A 243 29.82 13.93 8.22
CA ILE A 243 29.88 12.49 8.45
C ILE A 243 31.13 12.06 9.24
N SER A 244 31.96 13.01 9.69
CA SER A 244 33.23 12.71 10.36
C SER A 244 33.07 11.92 11.66
N ALA A 245 31.90 12.01 12.31
CA ALA A 245 31.58 11.28 13.53
C ALA A 245 30.92 9.90 13.30
N LEU A 246 30.65 9.52 12.05
CA LEU A 246 29.97 8.26 11.72
C LEU A 246 30.94 7.08 11.68
N ASP A 247 30.56 6.02 12.38
CA ASP A 247 31.12 4.69 12.15
C ASP A 247 30.33 3.96 11.06
N PHE A 248 31.05 3.46 10.04
CA PHE A 248 30.48 2.74 8.90
C PHE A 248 31.15 1.37 8.77
N GLY A 249 30.45 0.34 9.23
CA GLY A 249 30.98 -1.03 9.24
C GLY A 249 32.30 -1.18 9.98
N ASN A 250 33.07 -2.21 9.63
CA ASN A 250 34.41 -2.42 10.17
C ASN A 250 35.43 -1.73 9.26
N ARG A 251 35.70 -0.45 9.53
CA ARG A 251 36.66 0.35 8.75
C ARG A 251 38.06 -0.22 8.92
N THR A 252 38.60 -0.81 7.87
CA THR A 252 39.96 -1.34 7.84
C THR A 252 40.77 -0.61 6.77
N GLN A 253 42.03 -0.29 7.10
CA GLN A 253 42.95 0.22 6.09
C GLN A 253 43.35 -0.91 5.15
N GLN A 254 42.93 -0.80 3.90
CA GLN A 254 43.20 -1.78 2.86
C GLN A 254 44.37 -1.27 2.02
N LYS A 255 45.44 -2.07 1.96
CA LYS A 255 46.64 -1.76 1.17
C LYS A 255 46.45 -2.22 -0.27
N MET A 256 46.71 -1.34 -1.23
CA MET A 256 46.72 -1.70 -2.65
C MET A 256 48.15 -1.52 -3.19
N GLU A 257 48.71 -2.57 -3.82
CA GLU A 257 49.95 -2.40 -4.57
C GLU A 257 49.60 -1.83 -5.95
N THR A 258 50.29 -0.76 -6.33
CA THR A 258 50.07 -0.07 -7.60
C THR A 258 51.26 -0.38 -8.50
N LYS A 259 51.02 -1.04 -9.63
CA LYS A 259 52.04 -1.21 -10.67
C LYS A 259 52.15 0.07 -11.47
N VAL A 260 53.27 0.76 -11.31
CA VAL A 260 53.60 1.98 -12.03
C VAL A 260 54.55 1.59 -13.17
N THR A 261 54.15 1.87 -14.41
CA THR A 261 54.93 1.50 -15.60
C THR A 261 55.00 2.71 -16.52
N LEU A 262 56.21 3.06 -16.96
CA LEU A 262 56.38 4.11 -17.96
C LEU A 262 55.79 3.63 -19.28
N ASN A 263 54.89 4.41 -19.89
CA ASN A 263 54.43 4.12 -21.25
C ASN A 263 55.55 4.40 -22.25
N THR A 264 56.39 3.39 -22.49
CA THR A 264 57.53 3.43 -23.42
C THR A 264 57.13 3.53 -24.88
N ASP A 265 55.85 3.36 -25.20
CA ASP A 265 55.31 3.61 -26.53
C ASP A 265 55.04 5.09 -26.80
N ALA A 266 54.84 5.90 -25.76
CA ALA A 266 54.60 7.33 -25.88
C ALA A 266 55.76 8.19 -25.37
N TYR A 267 56.50 7.74 -24.35
CA TYR A 267 57.46 8.55 -23.61
C TYR A 267 58.81 7.87 -23.39
N LYS A 268 59.86 8.68 -23.23
CA LYS A 268 61.21 8.23 -22.84
C LYS A 268 61.88 9.26 -21.93
N TRP A 269 62.70 8.77 -21.01
CA TRP A 269 63.60 9.62 -20.24
C TRP A 269 64.90 9.86 -21.00
N ASP A 270 65.32 11.12 -21.08
CA ASP A 270 66.59 11.58 -21.65
C ASP A 270 67.33 12.36 -20.55
N GLY A 271 68.00 11.63 -19.66
CA GLY A 271 68.58 12.19 -18.44
C GLY A 271 67.51 12.75 -17.50
N THR A 272 67.52 14.06 -17.28
CA THR A 272 66.57 14.76 -16.40
C THR A 272 65.28 15.22 -17.09
N MET A 273 65.13 14.96 -18.39
CA MET A 273 63.97 15.40 -19.18
C MET A 273 63.12 14.21 -19.63
N LEU A 274 61.81 14.30 -19.42
CA LEU A 274 60.82 13.40 -19.99
C LEU A 274 60.39 13.94 -21.35
N LYS A 275 60.55 13.14 -22.41
CA LYS A 275 60.21 13.52 -23.79
C LYS A 275 59.26 12.51 -24.41
N THR A 276 58.62 12.89 -25.51
CA THR A 276 57.93 11.93 -26.38
C THR A 276 58.93 10.91 -26.96
N LYS A 277 58.47 9.71 -27.33
CA LYS A 277 59.31 8.65 -27.92
C LYS A 277 60.17 9.15 -29.10
N ASP A 278 59.58 9.99 -29.94
CA ASP A 278 60.23 10.62 -31.09
C ASP A 278 61.26 11.71 -30.71
N GLY A 279 61.31 12.13 -29.45
CA GLY A 279 62.25 13.13 -28.93
C GLY A 279 61.95 14.56 -29.38
N THR A 280 60.78 14.81 -29.98
CA THR A 280 60.40 16.08 -30.61
C THR A 280 59.72 17.06 -29.67
N LYS A 281 59.18 16.60 -28.53
CA LYS A 281 58.50 17.45 -27.55
C LYS A 281 58.97 17.13 -26.13
N ASP A 282 59.31 18.19 -25.40
CA ASP A 282 59.62 18.14 -23.97
C ASP A 282 58.30 18.13 -23.18
N ILE A 283 58.14 17.13 -22.31
CA ILE A 283 56.91 16.88 -21.54
C ILE A 283 57.09 17.35 -20.10
N ALA A 284 58.21 17.02 -19.46
CA ALA A 284 58.54 17.48 -18.12
C ALA A 284 60.06 17.57 -17.93
N ASP A 285 60.49 18.52 -17.10
CA ASP A 285 61.91 18.74 -16.80
C ASP A 285 62.11 18.68 -15.29
N LEU A 286 62.83 17.66 -14.82
CA LEU A 286 63.12 17.48 -13.40
C LEU A 286 63.93 18.65 -12.83
N THR A 287 64.64 19.44 -13.66
CA THR A 287 65.41 20.63 -13.22
C THR A 287 64.50 21.75 -12.68
N LYS A 288 63.24 21.78 -13.11
CA LYS A 288 62.21 22.75 -12.67
C LYS A 288 61.38 22.28 -11.48
N ILE A 289 61.53 21.02 -11.07
CA ILE A 289 60.71 20.39 -10.02
C ILE A 289 61.49 20.21 -8.72
N PHE A 290 62.78 19.88 -8.82
CA PHE A 290 63.63 19.55 -7.67
C PHE A 290 64.78 20.58 -7.46
N ASN A 291 65.69 20.37 -6.53
CA ASN A 291 66.97 21.08 -6.40
C ASN A 291 68.11 20.13 -6.81
N ALA A 292 69.33 20.63 -6.95
CA ALA A 292 70.48 19.80 -7.34
C ALA A 292 70.76 18.62 -6.37
N ASP A 293 70.25 18.72 -5.14
CA ASP A 293 70.32 17.70 -4.09
C ASP A 293 69.15 16.68 -4.12
N GLY A 294 68.18 16.84 -5.04
CA GLY A 294 67.00 15.99 -5.15
C GLY A 294 65.82 16.39 -4.24
N SER A 295 65.92 17.47 -3.46
CA SER A 295 64.78 18.03 -2.70
C SER A 295 63.79 18.76 -3.62
N LEU A 296 62.50 18.90 -3.26
CA LEU A 296 61.55 19.69 -4.06
C LEU A 296 61.89 21.19 -4.04
N ILE A 297 61.70 21.90 -5.15
CA ILE A 297 61.75 23.37 -5.15
C ILE A 297 60.57 23.90 -4.34
N ASP A 298 60.85 24.77 -3.37
CA ASP A 298 59.82 25.53 -2.67
C ASP A 298 59.25 26.63 -3.57
N THR A 299 58.02 26.44 -4.02
CA THR A 299 57.28 27.37 -4.88
C THR A 299 56.20 28.16 -4.12
N SER A 300 56.17 28.08 -2.78
CA SER A 300 55.17 28.72 -1.92
C SER A 300 54.99 30.23 -2.14
N ASN A 301 56.04 30.91 -2.63
CA ASN A 301 56.06 32.35 -2.88
C ASN A 301 55.84 32.75 -4.36
N ASN A 302 55.59 31.80 -5.28
CA ASN A 302 55.40 32.09 -6.71
C ASN A 302 54.34 31.18 -7.36
N ALA A 303 53.13 31.73 -7.53
CA ALA A 303 51.98 31.01 -8.09
C ALA A 303 52.17 30.49 -9.53
N THR A 304 52.96 31.18 -10.35
CA THR A 304 53.27 30.73 -11.73
C THR A 304 54.22 29.54 -11.71
N ALA A 305 55.27 29.59 -10.88
CA ALA A 305 56.20 28.48 -10.72
C ALA A 305 55.54 27.25 -10.07
N ALA A 306 54.64 27.46 -9.10
CA ALA A 306 53.86 26.37 -8.49
C ALA A 306 52.96 25.67 -9.52
N LYS A 307 52.33 26.43 -10.42
CA LYS A 307 51.51 25.88 -11.51
C LYS A 307 52.34 25.09 -12.52
N GLU A 308 53.50 25.61 -12.94
CA GLU A 308 54.41 24.90 -13.86
C GLU A 308 54.98 23.61 -13.24
N GLN A 309 55.32 23.64 -11.95
CA GLN A 309 55.77 22.45 -11.20
C GLN A 309 54.67 21.39 -11.12
N GLN A 310 53.43 21.82 -10.84
CA GLN A 310 52.27 20.94 -10.78
C GLN A 310 51.93 20.34 -12.14
N GLU A 311 51.90 21.14 -13.22
CA GLU A 311 51.67 20.67 -14.58
C GLU A 311 52.73 19.64 -15.03
N ALA A 312 53.99 19.85 -14.65
CA ALA A 312 55.07 18.92 -14.96
C ALA A 312 54.97 17.60 -14.14
N LEU A 313 54.57 17.68 -12.87
CA LEU A 313 54.31 16.51 -12.03
C LEU A 313 53.09 15.71 -12.52
N ASP A 314 52.02 16.39 -12.91
CA ASP A 314 50.82 15.77 -13.49
C ASP A 314 51.17 15.07 -14.82
N ALA A 315 52.01 15.69 -15.65
CA ALA A 315 52.48 15.09 -16.90
C ALA A 315 53.36 13.83 -16.66
N ILE A 316 54.19 13.83 -15.61
CA ILE A 316 54.96 12.66 -15.20
C ILE A 316 54.02 11.56 -14.70
N ALA A 317 53.08 11.87 -13.81
CA ALA A 317 52.09 10.90 -13.32
C ALA A 317 51.30 10.26 -14.48
N ALA A 318 50.85 11.08 -15.44
CA ALA A 318 50.17 10.61 -16.65
C ALA A 318 51.04 9.72 -17.54
N ALA A 319 52.34 10.04 -17.69
CA ALA A 319 53.27 9.22 -18.47
C ALA A 319 53.53 7.83 -17.85
N TYR A 320 53.41 7.75 -16.52
CA TYR A 320 53.47 6.52 -15.75
C TYR A 320 52.10 5.81 -15.59
N GLY A 321 51.06 6.30 -16.28
CA GLY A 321 49.72 5.72 -16.29
C GLY A 321 48.95 5.88 -14.98
N TYR A 322 49.33 6.84 -14.13
CA TYR A 322 48.65 7.10 -12.87
C TYR A 322 47.49 8.08 -13.07
N GLU A 323 46.27 7.64 -12.75
CA GLU A 323 45.03 8.41 -12.92
C GLU A 323 44.53 9.09 -11.63
N GLY A 324 45.26 8.97 -10.51
CA GLY A 324 44.93 9.57 -9.21
C GLY A 324 45.54 10.97 -9.00
N SER A 325 45.47 11.48 -7.76
CA SER A 325 46.10 12.77 -7.44
C SER A 325 47.63 12.67 -7.47
N THR A 326 48.30 13.72 -7.94
CA THR A 326 49.76 13.76 -7.96
C THR A 326 50.40 13.67 -6.59
N ASN A 327 49.71 14.12 -5.53
CA ASN A 327 50.18 13.94 -4.15
C ASN A 327 50.15 12.46 -3.73
N GLU A 328 49.11 11.70 -4.11
CA GLU A 328 49.10 10.25 -3.89
C GLU A 328 50.22 9.58 -4.68
N PHE A 329 50.41 9.96 -5.95
CA PHE A 329 51.48 9.46 -6.80
C PHE A 329 52.87 9.67 -6.19
N LEU A 330 53.14 10.88 -5.67
CA LEU A 330 54.42 11.23 -5.06
C LEU A 330 54.69 10.49 -3.74
N ASN A 331 53.64 10.14 -3.00
CA ASN A 331 53.71 9.42 -1.74
C ASN A 331 53.76 7.89 -1.89
N LEU A 332 53.54 7.34 -3.09
CA LEU A 332 53.78 5.92 -3.37
C LEU A 332 55.22 5.58 -3.01
N TYR A 333 55.48 4.45 -2.36
CA TYR A 333 56.81 4.05 -1.95
C TYR A 333 57.16 2.64 -2.43
N ILE A 334 58.45 2.40 -2.61
CA ILE A 334 59.01 1.04 -2.67
C ILE A 334 59.79 0.78 -1.39
N THR A 335 59.75 -0.47 -0.92
CA THR A 335 60.70 -0.92 0.10
C THR A 335 62.01 -1.28 -0.61
N SER A 336 63.13 -0.70 -0.17
CA SER A 336 64.42 -0.97 -0.80
C SER A 336 64.77 -2.47 -0.70
N PRO A 337 65.22 -3.12 -1.78
CA PRO A 337 65.67 -4.51 -1.78
C PRO A 337 67.03 -4.68 -1.08
N THR A 338 67.77 -3.61 -0.82
CA THR A 338 69.05 -3.63 -0.08
C THR A 338 68.87 -3.36 1.41
N ASP A 339 67.82 -2.64 1.82
CA ASP A 339 67.46 -2.37 3.22
C ASP A 339 65.94 -2.39 3.39
N THR A 340 65.41 -3.48 3.98
CA THR A 340 63.97 -3.70 4.16
C THR A 340 63.32 -2.72 5.14
N THR A 341 64.09 -1.83 5.78
CA THR A 341 63.58 -0.79 6.67
C THR A 341 63.47 0.59 6.01
N GLN A 342 64.02 0.76 4.81
CA GLN A 342 63.95 2.01 4.06
C GLN A 342 62.85 1.99 3.01
N GLN A 343 61.93 2.97 3.12
CA GLN A 343 60.90 3.25 2.13
C GLN A 343 61.35 4.44 1.28
N LEU A 344 61.38 4.24 -0.04
CA LEU A 344 61.70 5.27 -1.02
C LEU A 344 60.41 5.69 -1.72
N THR A 345 59.97 6.91 -1.46
CA THR A 345 58.79 7.51 -2.12
C THR A 345 59.07 7.81 -3.59
N MET A 346 58.02 7.93 -4.41
CA MET A 346 58.13 8.30 -5.82
C MET A 346 58.76 9.68 -5.99
N GLN A 347 58.47 10.60 -5.06
CA GLN A 347 59.17 11.88 -4.97
C GLN A 347 60.69 11.70 -4.80
N GLN A 348 61.12 10.80 -3.91
CA GLN A 348 62.54 10.53 -3.68
C GLN A 348 63.18 9.81 -4.87
N LEU A 349 62.47 8.90 -5.56
CA LEU A 349 62.97 8.24 -6.76
C LEU A 349 63.17 9.23 -7.92
N LEU A 350 62.23 10.16 -8.12
CA LEU A 350 62.36 11.26 -9.09
C LEU A 350 63.49 12.23 -8.70
N GLY A 351 63.64 12.52 -7.40
CA GLY A 351 64.74 13.32 -6.87
C GLY A 351 66.11 12.66 -7.08
N ASN A 352 66.21 11.35 -6.88
CA ASN A 352 67.43 10.55 -7.10
C ASN A 352 67.81 10.50 -8.59
N MET A 353 66.83 10.45 -9.50
CA MET A 353 67.09 10.59 -10.95
C MET A 353 67.68 11.94 -11.31
N ARG A 354 67.33 13.01 -10.58
CA ARG A 354 67.93 14.32 -10.80
C ARG A 354 69.35 14.41 -10.23
N SER A 355 69.55 13.98 -8.99
CA SER A 355 70.84 14.12 -8.31
C SER A 355 71.91 13.20 -8.90
N GLY A 356 71.50 12.12 -9.59
CA GLY A 356 72.41 11.09 -10.11
C GLY A 356 73.08 10.28 -9.00
N THR A 357 72.60 10.42 -7.77
CA THR A 357 73.14 9.77 -6.57
C THR A 357 72.00 9.16 -5.78
N GLY A 358 72.03 7.83 -5.63
CA GLY A 358 71.05 7.08 -4.84
C GLY A 358 71.08 5.60 -5.24
N ASP A 359 70.94 4.71 -4.26
CA ASP A 359 70.63 3.31 -4.53
C ASP A 359 69.18 3.28 -5.03
N GLN A 360 69.00 2.90 -6.29
CA GLN A 360 67.74 2.79 -7.03
C GLN A 360 67.22 4.07 -7.72
N LEU A 361 67.18 3.98 -9.06
CA LEU A 361 66.59 4.96 -9.98
C LEU A 361 65.34 4.33 -10.61
N LEU A 362 64.38 5.14 -11.08
CA LEU A 362 63.28 4.59 -11.88
C LEU A 362 63.86 3.92 -13.13
N PRO A 363 63.41 2.69 -13.50
CA PRO A 363 63.88 2.00 -14.68
C PRO A 363 63.55 2.82 -15.93
N ALA A 364 64.60 3.26 -16.64
CA ALA A 364 64.47 3.98 -17.90
C ALA A 364 64.00 3.07 -19.06
N ASP A 365 64.03 1.75 -18.85
CA ASP A 365 63.63 0.71 -19.80
C ASP A 365 62.11 0.44 -19.83
N GLY A 366 61.35 1.07 -18.93
CA GLY A 366 59.91 0.85 -18.81
C GLY A 366 59.52 -0.42 -18.06
N SER A 367 60.45 -1.03 -17.34
CA SER A 367 60.12 -2.13 -16.43
C SER A 367 59.11 -1.66 -15.37
N ALA A 368 58.08 -2.47 -15.14
CA ALA A 368 57.06 -2.18 -14.14
C ALA A 368 57.66 -2.19 -12.73
N ILE A 369 57.35 -1.16 -11.94
CA ILE A 369 57.65 -1.13 -10.50
C ILE A 369 56.34 -1.30 -9.75
N THR A 370 56.30 -2.27 -8.85
CA THR A 370 55.22 -2.37 -7.86
C THR A 370 55.52 -1.39 -6.73
N MET A 371 54.71 -0.35 -6.59
CA MET A 371 54.80 0.63 -5.51
C MET A 371 53.63 0.46 -4.55
N GLU A 372 53.89 0.56 -3.27
CA GLU A 372 52.89 0.53 -2.20
C GLU A 372 52.52 1.95 -1.76
N GLY A 373 51.49 2.09 -0.92
CA GLY A 373 51.16 3.38 -0.28
C GLY A 373 49.79 3.96 -0.67
N ARG A 374 49.00 3.28 -1.51
CA ARG A 374 47.56 3.55 -1.60
C ARG A 374 46.85 2.81 -0.48
N TYR A 375 46.15 3.58 0.34
CA TYR A 375 45.30 3.06 1.40
C TYR A 375 43.85 3.46 1.11
N PHE A 376 42.94 2.50 1.22
CA PHE A 376 41.50 2.77 1.25
C PHE A 376 40.98 2.57 2.66
N GLU A 377 40.17 3.51 3.14
CA GLU A 377 39.58 3.48 4.49
C GLU A 377 38.08 3.16 4.39
N GLY A 378 37.75 1.87 4.25
CA GLY A 378 36.37 1.41 4.09
C GLY A 378 36.15 -0.03 4.55
N THR A 379 34.91 -0.50 4.42
CA THR A 379 34.57 -1.91 4.69
C THR A 379 35.00 -2.78 3.51
N THR A 380 35.66 -3.91 3.78
CA THR A 380 36.06 -4.88 2.76
C THR A 380 34.85 -5.62 2.20
N VAL A 381 34.74 -5.72 0.88
CA VAL A 381 33.71 -6.50 0.17
C VAL A 381 34.45 -7.45 -0.77
N VAL A 382 34.30 -8.75 -0.54
CA VAL A 382 35.05 -9.79 -1.28
C VAL A 382 34.06 -10.65 -2.07
N PHE A 383 34.31 -10.81 -3.36
CA PHE A 383 33.54 -11.72 -4.21
C PHE A 383 34.33 -12.98 -4.52
N ASN A 384 33.64 -14.12 -4.50
CA ASN A 384 34.20 -15.40 -4.86
C ASN A 384 34.46 -15.47 -6.38
N LYS A 385 35.68 -15.82 -6.76
CA LYS A 385 36.13 -15.84 -8.16
C LYS A 385 35.45 -16.91 -9.02
N ASP A 386 35.09 -18.05 -8.45
CA ASP A 386 34.53 -19.17 -9.19
C ASP A 386 33.02 -19.04 -9.42
N THR A 387 32.33 -18.38 -8.48
CA THR A 387 30.87 -18.24 -8.51
C THR A 387 30.40 -16.83 -8.84
N ALA A 388 31.30 -15.84 -8.82
CA ALA A 388 31.02 -14.41 -8.96
C ALA A 388 29.99 -13.87 -7.93
N LYS A 389 29.76 -14.62 -6.84
CA LYS A 389 28.87 -14.24 -5.74
C LYS A 389 29.65 -13.63 -4.59
N LEU A 390 28.97 -12.84 -3.77
CA LEU A 390 29.55 -12.25 -2.58
C LEU A 390 29.98 -13.34 -1.57
N GLU A 391 31.22 -13.25 -1.10
CA GLU A 391 31.85 -14.22 -0.19
C GLU A 391 31.92 -13.69 1.24
N SER A 392 32.32 -12.42 1.41
CA SER A 392 32.37 -11.78 2.72
C SER A 392 32.23 -10.27 2.65
N VAL A 393 31.74 -9.71 3.75
CA VAL A 393 31.62 -8.26 3.98
C VAL A 393 32.18 -7.94 5.36
N GLY A 394 33.13 -7.00 5.44
CA GLY A 394 33.78 -6.60 6.69
C GLY A 394 34.53 -7.73 7.40
N GLY A 395 34.91 -8.79 6.66
CA GLY A 395 35.52 -10.02 7.19
C GLY A 395 34.54 -11.08 7.69
N SER A 396 33.23 -10.85 7.59
CA SER A 396 32.17 -11.80 7.95
C SER A 396 31.66 -12.55 6.73
N THR A 397 31.58 -13.89 6.80
CA THR A 397 31.03 -14.77 5.74
C THR A 397 29.59 -15.17 5.99
N THR A 398 29.04 -14.88 7.18
CA THR A 398 27.70 -15.30 7.61
C THR A 398 26.71 -14.15 7.68
N ASN A 399 27.17 -12.95 8.02
CA ASN A 399 26.40 -11.72 7.94
C ASN A 399 27.02 -10.85 6.85
N LEU A 400 26.32 -10.74 5.71
CA LEU A 400 26.72 -9.95 4.55
C LEU A 400 26.17 -8.51 4.61
N GLY A 401 25.58 -8.12 5.75
CA GLY A 401 25.11 -6.77 6.00
C GLY A 401 26.15 -5.86 6.65
N ILE A 402 26.12 -4.57 6.31
CA ILE A 402 26.91 -3.50 6.92
C ILE A 402 25.98 -2.61 7.73
N ASN A 403 26.30 -2.39 9.01
CA ASN A 403 25.58 -1.40 9.80
C ASN A 403 26.15 0.01 9.54
N ALA A 404 25.29 0.92 9.12
CA ALA A 404 25.56 2.35 9.09
C ALA A 404 24.97 2.99 10.35
N ALA A 405 25.84 3.39 11.29
CA ALA A 405 25.45 3.88 12.61
C ALA A 405 24.99 5.36 12.59
N PHE A 406 23.98 5.67 11.76
CA PHE A 406 23.49 7.03 11.60
C PHE A 406 22.94 7.65 12.90
N SER A 407 22.59 6.83 13.90
CA SER A 407 22.22 7.32 15.23
C SER A 407 23.31 8.15 15.92
N GLN A 408 24.58 7.97 15.55
CA GLN A 408 25.72 8.72 16.09
C GLN A 408 25.73 10.20 15.67
N LEU A 409 25.02 10.57 14.59
CA LEU A 409 24.80 11.98 14.21
C LEU A 409 23.87 12.71 15.20
N GLY A 410 23.19 11.97 16.08
CA GLY A 410 22.21 12.49 17.02
C GLY A 410 20.90 12.90 16.35
N GLY A 411 19.91 13.32 17.15
CA GLY A 411 18.61 13.74 16.62
C GLY A 411 17.69 12.58 16.25
N ASN A 412 17.14 12.59 15.04
CA ASN A 412 16.07 11.67 14.60
C ASN A 412 16.55 10.55 13.67
N PHE A 413 17.86 10.33 13.58
CA PHE A 413 18.46 9.28 12.75
C PHE A 413 18.43 7.93 13.49
N SER A 414 18.11 6.87 12.76
CA SER A 414 18.21 5.48 13.21
C SER A 414 19.33 4.76 12.47
N ASP A 415 19.89 3.73 13.09
CA ASP A 415 20.87 2.88 12.42
C ASP A 415 20.21 2.12 11.25
N ILE A 416 20.95 1.99 10.15
CA ILE A 416 20.49 1.32 8.94
C ILE A 416 21.38 0.11 8.68
N THR A 417 20.77 -1.07 8.61
CA THR A 417 21.46 -2.28 8.15
C THR A 417 21.37 -2.37 6.64
N ILE A 418 22.53 -2.37 5.97
CA ILE A 418 22.66 -2.43 4.52
C ILE A 418 23.04 -3.86 4.14
N ASP A 419 22.12 -4.65 3.58
CA ASP A 419 22.42 -5.96 3.02
C ASP A 419 23.08 -5.83 1.63
N LEU A 420 24.12 -6.61 1.37
CA LEU A 420 24.78 -6.71 0.07
C LEU A 420 24.65 -8.12 -0.56
N SER A 421 23.86 -9.01 0.02
CA SER A 421 23.75 -10.42 -0.37
C SER A 421 23.45 -10.67 -1.86
N GLU A 422 22.79 -9.71 -2.54
CA GLU A 422 22.48 -9.76 -3.96
C GLU A 422 23.53 -9.10 -4.88
N CYS A 423 24.64 -8.62 -4.34
CA CYS A 423 25.75 -8.10 -5.13
C CYS A 423 26.47 -9.24 -5.86
N THR A 424 26.82 -9.02 -7.12
CA THR A 424 27.55 -9.98 -7.95
C THR A 424 28.68 -9.31 -8.71
N ASN A 425 29.68 -10.11 -9.11
CA ASN A 425 30.83 -9.67 -9.91
C ASN A 425 30.88 -10.42 -11.23
N TYR A 426 29.77 -10.36 -11.98
CA TYR A 426 29.72 -10.89 -13.32
C TYR A 426 30.35 -9.91 -14.31
N ASP A 427 31.05 -10.44 -15.32
CA ASP A 427 31.51 -9.62 -16.45
C ASP A 427 30.28 -9.13 -17.24
N ASN A 428 30.09 -7.82 -17.24
CA ASN A 428 29.04 -7.09 -17.94
C ASN A 428 29.64 -6.15 -18.99
N LYS A 429 30.78 -6.53 -19.58
CA LYS A 429 31.47 -5.78 -20.65
C LYS A 429 31.91 -4.38 -20.20
N GLY A 430 32.33 -4.26 -18.94
CA GLY A 430 32.90 -3.04 -18.36
C GLY A 430 31.88 -2.01 -17.91
N THR A 431 30.65 -2.41 -17.55
CA THR A 431 29.63 -1.51 -16.99
C THR A 431 29.04 -2.08 -15.70
N SER A 432 29.21 -1.37 -14.59
CA SER A 432 28.56 -1.72 -13.31
C SER A 432 27.14 -1.19 -13.23
N THR A 433 26.21 -2.03 -12.76
CA THR A 433 24.78 -1.71 -12.56
C THR A 433 24.38 -1.67 -11.09
N ILE A 434 25.36 -1.70 -10.18
CA ILE A 434 25.15 -1.65 -8.74
C ILE A 434 24.29 -0.43 -8.32
N GLY A 435 23.28 -0.69 -7.49
CA GLY A 435 22.33 0.30 -7.00
C GLY A 435 21.93 0.02 -5.56
N ALA A 436 21.49 1.05 -4.84
CA ALA A 436 20.98 0.92 -3.48
C ALA A 436 19.49 1.23 -3.44
N THR A 437 18.75 0.40 -2.72
CA THR A 437 17.31 0.57 -2.47
C THR A 437 17.05 0.47 -0.98
N SER A 438 16.23 1.37 -0.43
CA SER A 438 15.76 1.27 0.95
C SER A 438 14.75 0.14 1.11
N GLY A 439 14.88 -0.65 2.18
CA GLY A 439 13.98 -1.75 2.51
C GLY A 439 14.67 -3.11 2.53
N ASP A 440 13.97 -4.08 3.11
CA ASP A 440 14.35 -5.48 3.18
C ASP A 440 13.98 -6.24 1.90
N LEU A 441 14.64 -7.38 1.69
CA LEU A 441 14.38 -8.35 0.64
C LEU A 441 13.15 -9.24 0.92
N ASP A 442 12.77 -9.37 2.19
CA ASP A 442 11.74 -10.31 2.64
C ASP A 442 10.29 -9.82 2.43
N GLY A 443 10.07 -8.61 1.89
CA GLY A 443 8.73 -8.15 1.50
C GLY A 443 8.63 -6.69 1.06
N PRO A 444 7.52 -6.31 0.38
CA PRO A 444 7.35 -4.95 -0.12
C PRO A 444 7.28 -3.93 1.03
N GLY A 445 8.33 -3.12 1.17
CA GLY A 445 8.36 -1.96 2.03
C GLY A 445 8.65 -2.23 3.51
N THR A 446 9.11 -3.41 3.89
CA THR A 446 9.63 -3.65 5.25
C THR A 446 10.94 -2.89 5.43
N GLY A 447 11.06 -2.09 6.51
CA GLY A 447 12.30 -1.37 6.84
C GLY A 447 12.71 -0.22 5.92
N CYS A 448 11.92 0.12 4.88
CA CYS A 448 12.29 1.14 3.89
C CYS A 448 12.25 2.58 4.39
N GLY A 449 11.60 2.84 5.54
CA GLY A 449 11.33 4.19 6.04
C GLY A 449 10.42 4.97 5.11
N ARG A 450 9.63 5.90 5.66
CA ARG A 450 8.52 6.53 4.95
C ARG A 450 8.30 7.95 5.44
N ARG A 451 7.90 8.81 4.51
CA ARG A 451 7.38 10.15 4.83
C ARG A 451 5.99 10.05 5.47
N LEU A 452 5.60 11.14 6.14
CA LEU A 452 4.22 11.37 6.56
C LEU A 452 3.31 11.19 5.33
N GLY A 453 2.30 10.31 5.48
CA GLY A 453 1.38 10.03 4.40
C GLY A 453 0.07 10.80 4.58
N ASP A 454 -0.40 11.51 3.56
CA ASP A 454 -1.74 12.11 3.56
C ASP A 454 -2.75 11.12 2.95
N MET A 455 -3.95 11.03 3.53
CA MET A 455 -5.00 10.14 3.01
C MET A 455 -5.44 10.59 1.61
N ILE A 456 -5.32 9.70 0.64
CA ILE A 456 -5.73 9.92 -0.76
C ILE A 456 -7.10 9.31 -1.08
N GLY A 457 -7.54 8.32 -0.32
CA GLY A 457 -8.80 7.65 -0.57
C GLY A 457 -9.18 6.63 0.50
N VAL A 458 -10.44 6.20 0.44
CA VAL A 458 -11.00 5.15 1.27
C VAL A 458 -11.60 4.09 0.35
N SER A 459 -11.34 2.84 0.66
CA SER A 459 -11.89 1.68 -0.03
C SER A 459 -12.58 0.77 0.97
N ILE A 460 -13.65 0.12 0.54
CA ILE A 460 -14.41 -0.83 1.35
C ILE A 460 -14.38 -2.16 0.61
N GLN A 461 -13.95 -3.22 1.31
CA GLN A 461 -13.87 -4.56 0.77
C GLN A 461 -15.21 -5.30 0.88
N LYS A 462 -15.28 -6.50 0.29
CA LYS A 462 -16.52 -7.31 0.22
C LYS A 462 -17.00 -7.82 1.58
N ASP A 463 -16.10 -7.93 2.54
CA ASP A 463 -16.35 -8.28 3.94
C ASP A 463 -16.76 -7.06 4.80
N GLY A 464 -16.84 -5.88 4.19
CA GLY A 464 -17.13 -4.63 4.89
C GLY A 464 -15.91 -4.00 5.59
N MET A 465 -14.69 -4.53 5.39
CA MET A 465 -13.47 -3.92 5.91
C MET A 465 -13.15 -2.63 5.18
N ILE A 466 -12.91 -1.56 5.94
CA ILE A 466 -12.66 -0.21 5.43
C ILE A 466 -11.16 0.05 5.51
N TYR A 467 -10.52 0.25 4.35
CA TYR A 467 -9.12 0.60 4.24
C TYR A 467 -8.95 2.03 3.74
N ALA A 468 -8.18 2.84 4.47
CA ALA A 468 -7.65 4.08 3.94
C ALA A 468 -6.37 3.83 3.15
N SER A 469 -6.22 4.51 2.02
CA SER A 469 -4.99 4.57 1.23
C SER A 469 -4.36 5.94 1.42
N TYR A 470 -3.03 5.96 1.54
CA TYR A 470 -2.23 7.17 1.75
C TYR A 470 -1.26 7.40 0.58
N ASP A 471 -0.84 8.64 0.38
CA ASP A 471 0.07 9.03 -0.71
C ASP A 471 1.49 8.43 -0.57
N ASN A 472 1.86 7.97 0.63
CA ASN A 472 3.09 7.23 0.91
C ASN A 472 3.00 5.74 0.53
N GLY A 473 1.92 5.32 -0.14
CA GLY A 473 1.70 3.96 -0.63
C GLY A 473 1.16 2.99 0.42
N MET A 474 0.96 3.44 1.66
CA MET A 474 0.45 2.59 2.73
C MET A 474 -1.07 2.50 2.72
N THR A 475 -1.55 1.40 3.29
CA THR A 475 -2.96 1.23 3.64
C THR A 475 -3.11 1.00 5.14
N LYS A 476 -4.19 1.52 5.71
CA LYS A 476 -4.54 1.33 7.12
C LYS A 476 -5.97 0.83 7.21
N LEU A 477 -6.18 -0.25 7.96
CA LEU A 477 -7.51 -0.70 8.31
C LEU A 477 -8.12 0.30 9.30
N LEU A 478 -9.32 0.79 9.01
CA LEU A 478 -10.04 1.79 9.82
C LEU A 478 -11.18 1.18 10.63
N GLY A 479 -11.71 0.04 10.19
CA GLY A 479 -12.79 -0.68 10.86
C GLY A 479 -13.52 -1.61 9.90
N GLN A 480 -14.56 -2.27 10.39
CA GLN A 480 -15.44 -3.11 9.58
C GLN A 480 -16.90 -2.73 9.82
N ILE A 481 -17.69 -2.63 8.75
CA ILE A 481 -19.14 -2.41 8.84
C ILE A 481 -19.79 -3.67 9.43
N ALA A 482 -20.46 -3.52 10.56
CA ALA A 482 -21.20 -4.61 11.17
C ALA A 482 -22.58 -4.73 10.52
N THR A 483 -23.03 -5.96 10.34
CA THR A 483 -24.37 -6.24 9.82
C THR A 483 -25.24 -6.90 10.88
N ALA A 484 -26.56 -6.88 10.72
CA ALA A 484 -27.48 -7.63 11.56
C ALA A 484 -28.18 -8.71 10.73
N ALA A 485 -28.28 -9.90 11.28
CA ALA A 485 -29.10 -10.98 10.76
C ALA A 485 -30.23 -11.27 11.76
N PHE A 486 -31.45 -11.42 11.26
CA PHE A 486 -32.62 -11.72 12.08
C PHE A 486 -33.15 -13.10 11.73
N ALA A 487 -33.54 -13.88 12.74
CA ALA A 487 -34.16 -15.18 12.54
C ALA A 487 -35.49 -15.07 11.77
N ASN A 488 -36.23 -13.97 11.99
CA ASN A 488 -37.47 -13.67 11.27
C ASN A 488 -37.50 -12.21 10.79
N ALA A 489 -36.96 -11.97 9.60
CA ALA A 489 -36.94 -10.63 9.00
C ALA A 489 -38.35 -10.03 8.80
N SER A 490 -39.39 -10.84 8.54
CA SER A 490 -40.77 -10.34 8.41
C SER A 490 -41.36 -9.82 9.73
N GLY A 491 -40.73 -10.13 10.87
CA GLY A 491 -41.12 -9.60 12.17
C GLY A 491 -40.60 -8.18 12.44
N LEU A 492 -39.75 -7.63 11.58
CA LEU A 492 -39.25 -6.27 11.71
C LEU A 492 -40.38 -5.27 11.46
N GLU A 493 -40.43 -4.23 12.29
CA GLU A 493 -41.39 -3.13 12.13
C GLU A 493 -40.75 -2.00 11.32
N LYS A 494 -41.53 -1.37 10.43
CA LYS A 494 -41.05 -0.30 9.54
C LYS A 494 -41.29 1.05 10.22
N GLU A 495 -40.21 1.80 10.48
CA GLU A 495 -40.25 3.10 11.16
C GLU A 495 -40.35 4.30 10.20
N GLY A 496 -40.29 4.05 8.89
CA GLY A 496 -40.19 5.09 7.86
C GLY A 496 -38.78 5.19 7.28
N ASP A 497 -38.59 5.97 6.21
CA ASP A 497 -37.28 6.22 5.57
C ASP A 497 -36.43 4.96 5.27
N ASN A 498 -37.09 3.83 4.99
CA ASN A 498 -36.48 2.50 4.82
C ASN A 498 -35.68 1.99 6.03
N LEU A 499 -36.05 2.44 7.23
CA LEU A 499 -35.57 1.96 8.51
C LEU A 499 -36.53 0.92 9.10
N TYR A 500 -35.93 -0.03 9.80
CA TYR A 500 -36.61 -1.12 10.49
C TYR A 500 -36.18 -1.17 11.95
N SER A 501 -37.12 -1.45 12.85
CA SER A 501 -36.88 -1.69 14.27
C SER A 501 -37.09 -3.17 14.59
N ALA A 502 -36.30 -3.69 15.53
CA ALA A 502 -36.43 -5.06 16.01
C ALA A 502 -37.63 -5.17 16.96
N THR A 503 -38.44 -6.21 16.77
CA THR A 503 -39.59 -6.53 17.64
C THR A 503 -39.40 -7.87 18.32
N LEU A 504 -40.27 -8.21 19.28
CA LEU A 504 -40.28 -9.55 19.89
C LEU A 504 -40.45 -10.67 18.85
N ASN A 505 -41.06 -10.39 17.69
CA ASN A 505 -41.31 -11.39 16.66
C ASN A 505 -40.15 -11.54 15.65
N SER A 506 -39.27 -10.54 15.51
CA SER A 506 -38.05 -10.65 14.69
C SER A 506 -36.89 -11.34 15.41
N GLY A 507 -36.93 -11.30 16.74
CA GLY A 507 -35.79 -11.56 17.61
C GLY A 507 -35.12 -10.25 18.04
N GLU A 508 -34.39 -10.30 19.15
CA GLU A 508 -33.63 -9.17 19.67
C GLU A 508 -32.27 -9.06 18.96
N PHE A 509 -31.82 -7.83 18.74
CA PHE A 509 -30.46 -7.55 18.31
C PHE A 509 -29.53 -7.54 19.52
N ASP A 510 -28.47 -8.33 19.48
CA ASP A 510 -27.52 -8.52 20.59
C ASP A 510 -26.56 -7.34 20.80
N GLY A 511 -26.57 -6.34 19.92
CA GLY A 511 -25.70 -5.18 19.99
C GLY A 511 -24.29 -5.40 19.43
N ILE A 512 -23.93 -6.63 19.04
CA ILE A 512 -22.60 -6.99 18.55
C ILE A 512 -22.59 -7.01 17.02
N GLY A 513 -23.69 -7.41 16.40
CA GLY A 513 -23.74 -7.59 14.95
C GLY A 513 -22.93 -8.80 14.48
N VAL A 514 -22.98 -9.05 13.19
CA VAL A 514 -22.37 -10.20 12.52
C VAL A 514 -21.60 -9.77 11.28
N ASP A 515 -20.56 -10.53 10.98
CA ASP A 515 -19.80 -10.38 9.74
C ASP A 515 -20.72 -10.79 8.58
N ILE A 516 -20.72 -9.99 7.51
CA ILE A 516 -21.52 -10.25 6.32
C ILE A 516 -21.20 -11.62 5.69
N THR A 517 -19.94 -12.05 5.78
CA THR A 517 -19.46 -13.31 5.19
C THR A 517 -19.86 -14.54 6.00
N ALA A 518 -20.22 -14.39 7.28
CA ALA A 518 -20.61 -15.51 8.15
C ALA A 518 -21.87 -16.24 7.64
N GLY A 519 -22.77 -15.52 6.98
CA GLY A 519 -23.98 -16.06 6.33
C GLY A 519 -23.81 -16.34 4.83
N GLY A 520 -22.60 -16.23 4.28
CA GLY A 520 -22.33 -16.33 2.84
C GLY A 520 -22.72 -15.08 2.03
N GLY A 521 -23.06 -13.98 2.71
CA GLY A 521 -23.31 -12.69 2.09
C GLY A 521 -22.02 -11.94 1.78
N TYR A 522 -22.15 -10.84 1.03
CA TYR A 522 -21.04 -9.91 0.78
C TYR A 522 -21.56 -8.51 0.45
N MET A 523 -20.69 -7.51 0.62
CA MET A 523 -20.93 -6.12 0.25
C MET A 523 -20.35 -5.83 -1.13
N SER A 524 -21.08 -5.03 -1.93
CA SER A 524 -20.62 -4.52 -3.21
C SER A 524 -20.60 -3.00 -3.17
N THR A 525 -19.43 -2.40 -3.34
CA THR A 525 -19.24 -0.95 -3.36
C THR A 525 -19.57 -0.36 -4.74
N GLY A 526 -19.94 0.92 -4.77
CA GLY A 526 -20.35 1.59 -6.00
C GLY A 526 -21.69 1.13 -6.56
N GLN A 527 -22.50 0.43 -5.76
CA GLN A 527 -23.81 -0.08 -6.14
C GLN A 527 -24.83 0.23 -5.04
N LEU A 528 -26.06 0.55 -5.44
CA LEU A 528 -27.22 0.63 -4.53
C LEU A 528 -28.22 -0.47 -4.86
N GLU A 529 -28.87 -1.00 -3.84
CA GLU A 529 -30.04 -1.87 -4.02
C GLU A 529 -31.23 -1.02 -4.49
N MET A 530 -31.86 -1.38 -5.61
CA MET A 530 -33.13 -0.80 -6.04
C MET A 530 -34.32 -1.48 -5.37
N SER A 531 -35.50 -0.93 -5.55
CA SER A 531 -36.72 -1.60 -5.10
C SER A 531 -36.87 -2.99 -5.73
N ASN A 532 -37.43 -3.93 -4.99
CA ASN A 532 -37.80 -5.26 -5.50
C ASN A 532 -39.22 -5.29 -6.10
N VAL A 533 -39.83 -4.13 -6.35
CA VAL A 533 -41.15 -4.00 -6.96
C VAL A 533 -41.07 -4.21 -8.49
N ASP A 534 -41.87 -5.15 -9.00
CA ASP A 534 -42.08 -5.31 -10.45
C ASP A 534 -43.37 -4.63 -10.88
N LEU A 535 -43.23 -3.51 -11.60
CA LEU A 535 -44.35 -2.71 -12.12
C LEU A 535 -45.33 -3.53 -12.95
N SER A 536 -44.87 -4.51 -13.73
CA SER A 536 -45.72 -5.31 -14.60
C SER A 536 -46.69 -6.17 -13.78
N SER A 537 -46.17 -6.77 -12.71
CA SER A 537 -46.97 -7.53 -11.75
C SER A 537 -47.92 -6.60 -10.98
N GLU A 538 -47.41 -5.49 -10.42
CA GLU A 538 -48.23 -4.56 -9.65
C GLU A 538 -49.38 -3.96 -10.46
N PHE A 539 -49.17 -3.58 -11.74
CA PHE A 539 -50.26 -3.09 -12.59
C PHE A 539 -51.30 -4.19 -12.90
N THR A 540 -50.86 -5.44 -13.09
CA THR A 540 -51.78 -6.57 -13.28
C THR A 540 -52.59 -6.83 -12.01
N GLU A 541 -51.96 -6.78 -10.84
CA GLU A 541 -52.64 -6.87 -9.55
C GLU A 541 -53.59 -5.70 -9.31
N MET A 542 -53.23 -4.49 -9.72
CA MET A 542 -54.10 -3.32 -9.65
C MET A 542 -55.37 -3.54 -10.49
N ILE A 543 -55.23 -4.02 -11.73
CA ILE A 543 -56.36 -4.29 -12.63
C ILE A 543 -57.27 -5.37 -12.05
N THR A 544 -56.71 -6.47 -11.51
CA THR A 544 -57.51 -7.54 -10.90
C THR A 544 -58.21 -7.08 -9.63
N THR A 545 -57.54 -6.29 -8.79
CA THR A 545 -58.12 -5.70 -7.57
C THR A 545 -59.22 -4.70 -7.92
N GLN A 546 -59.04 -3.90 -8.97
CA GLN A 546 -60.06 -2.98 -9.50
C GLN A 546 -61.30 -3.71 -10.02
N ARG A 547 -61.12 -4.79 -10.77
CA ARG A 547 -62.24 -5.64 -11.20
C ARG A 547 -62.95 -6.28 -10.01
N GLY A 548 -62.21 -6.70 -8.98
CA GLY A 548 -62.79 -7.22 -7.72
C GLY A 548 -63.62 -6.17 -6.97
N PHE A 549 -63.11 -4.94 -6.86
CA PHE A 549 -63.84 -3.81 -6.28
C PHE A 549 -65.12 -3.50 -7.08
N GLN A 550 -65.05 -3.42 -8.41
CA GLN A 550 -66.22 -3.20 -9.26
C GLN A 550 -67.25 -4.33 -9.16
N ALA A 551 -66.81 -5.59 -9.08
CA ALA A 551 -67.69 -6.74 -8.90
C ALA A 551 -68.46 -6.66 -7.57
N ASN A 552 -67.78 -6.33 -6.47
CA ASN A 552 -68.43 -6.15 -5.17
C ASN A 552 -69.38 -4.95 -5.16
N SER A 553 -69.05 -3.87 -5.86
CA SER A 553 -69.96 -2.73 -6.01
C SER A 553 -71.25 -3.12 -6.75
N ARG A 554 -71.16 -3.96 -7.79
CA ARG A 554 -72.34 -4.45 -8.51
C ARG A 554 -73.23 -5.32 -7.63
N ILE A 555 -72.68 -6.10 -6.69
CA ILE A 555 -73.48 -6.90 -5.73
C ILE A 555 -74.38 -6.00 -4.88
N ILE A 556 -73.88 -4.82 -4.49
CA ILE A 556 -74.66 -3.84 -3.73
C ILE A 556 -75.78 -3.28 -4.61
N THR A 557 -75.46 -2.84 -5.84
CA THR A 557 -76.46 -2.31 -6.77
C THR A 557 -77.57 -3.34 -7.07
N VAL A 558 -77.21 -4.61 -7.30
CA VAL A 558 -78.21 -5.69 -7.53
C VAL A 558 -79.04 -5.95 -6.28
N SER A 559 -78.43 -5.90 -5.10
CA SER A 559 -79.16 -6.06 -3.83
C SER A 559 -80.14 -4.90 -3.61
N ASP A 560 -79.76 -3.67 -3.97
CA ASP A 560 -80.62 -2.49 -3.87
C ASP A 560 -81.79 -2.55 -4.87
N THR A 561 -81.55 -2.96 -6.12
CA THR A 561 -82.64 -3.14 -7.10
C THR A 561 -83.64 -4.20 -6.65
N LEU A 562 -83.17 -5.32 -6.06
CA LEU A 562 -84.07 -6.35 -5.52
C LEU A 562 -84.86 -5.85 -4.29
N LEU A 563 -84.26 -5.00 -3.45
CA LEU A 563 -84.98 -4.35 -2.36
C LEU A 563 -86.05 -3.42 -2.88
N GLU A 564 -85.76 -2.64 -3.92
CA GLU A 564 -86.71 -1.73 -4.56
C GLU A 564 -87.90 -2.51 -5.16
N GLU A 565 -87.64 -3.57 -5.94
CA GLU A 565 -88.68 -4.47 -6.44
C GLU A 565 -89.53 -5.08 -5.31
N LEU A 566 -88.89 -5.51 -4.22
CA LEU A 566 -89.60 -6.08 -3.08
C LEU A 566 -90.46 -5.05 -2.33
N THR A 567 -90.01 -3.79 -2.26
CA THR A 567 -90.83 -2.70 -1.71
C THR A 567 -92.02 -2.36 -2.61
N ASN A 568 -91.85 -2.45 -3.92
CA ASN A 568 -92.91 -2.24 -4.90
C ASN A 568 -93.94 -3.38 -4.92
N LEU A 569 -93.56 -4.61 -4.58
CA LEU A 569 -94.47 -5.75 -4.41
C LEU A 569 -95.39 -5.64 -3.19
N LYS A 570 -95.07 -4.78 -2.21
CA LYS A 570 -95.89 -4.57 -1.01
C LYS A 570 -96.98 -3.50 -1.22
N ARG A 571 -96.86 -2.68 -2.27
CA ARG A 571 -97.95 -1.80 -2.74
C ARG A 571 -98.85 -2.59 -3.69
#